data_AF-A0A7W9PMA0-F1
#
_entry.id   AF-A0A7W9PMA0-F1
#
_cell.length_a   1.000
_cell.length_b   1.000
_cell.length_c   1.000
_cell.angle_alpha   90.00
_cell.angle_beta   90.00
_cell.angle_gamma   90.00
#
_symmetry.space_group_name_H-M   'P 1'
#
loop_
_entity.id
_entity.type
_entity.pdbx_description
1 polymer ?
#
loop_
_entity_poly.entity_id
_entity_poly.type
_entity_poly.pdbx_seq_one_letter_code
_entity_poly.pdbx_strand_id
1 'polypeptide(L)'
;MSTTQPRQLLTNSFAPVQIPAASTASTARPLPKSSHRPPCADGPDDWDLDVGTPESWQSAVRTCHSCPLFDNCSQLAQSLITRGDGPRAMIWAGVAYDSAGRVVENLERHRATPIDHKRPLRIIRTGPRPVCVEPSPPTPHRHIVLGRRRVVGAVGGH
;
A
#
# COMPACT_ATOMS: atom_id res chain seq x y z
N MET A 1 52.36 72.65 12.53
CA MET A 1 52.63 71.57 13.51
C MET A 1 51.86 70.35 13.06
N SER A 2 52.60 69.29 12.76
CA SER A 2 52.17 68.08 12.06
C SER A 2 51.31 67.18 12.93
N THR A 3 50.28 66.56 12.34
CA THR A 3 49.80 65.26 12.83
C THR A 3 49.36 64.41 11.65
N THR A 4 50.30 63.58 11.21
CA THR A 4 50.11 62.42 10.34
C THR A 4 49.26 61.39 11.07
N GLN A 5 48.20 60.88 10.45
CA GLN A 5 47.51 59.68 10.92
C GLN A 5 47.43 58.66 9.76
N PRO A 6 47.83 57.38 9.97
CA PRO A 6 48.03 56.43 8.88
C PRO A 6 46.76 55.68 8.46
N ARG A 7 46.74 55.32 7.16
CA ARG A 7 45.86 54.35 6.51
C ARG A 7 45.76 53.06 7.33
N GLN A 8 44.54 52.65 7.66
CA GLN A 8 44.22 51.26 8.00
C GLN A 8 43.53 50.64 6.78
N LEU A 9 44.27 49.77 6.10
CA LEU A 9 43.78 48.88 5.05
C LEU A 9 43.02 47.74 5.74
N LEU A 10 41.70 47.68 5.57
CA LEU A 10 40.93 46.48 5.89
C LEU A 10 41.34 45.37 4.90
N THR A 11 42.22 44.49 5.35
CA THR A 11 42.48 43.21 4.68
C THR A 11 41.50 42.19 5.26
N ASN A 12 40.48 41.87 4.47
CA ASN A 12 39.53 40.80 4.78
C ASN A 12 40.23 39.46 4.56
N SER A 13 40.85 38.93 5.61
CA SER A 13 41.37 37.56 5.63
C SER A 13 40.21 36.56 5.69
N PHE A 14 39.78 36.07 4.52
CA PHE A 14 38.94 34.88 4.44
C PHE A 14 39.77 33.66 4.80
N ALA A 15 39.61 33.17 6.03
CA ALA A 15 40.08 31.85 6.43
C ALA A 15 39.12 30.78 5.88
N PRO A 16 39.60 29.69 5.25
CA PRO A 16 38.75 28.55 4.96
C PRO A 16 38.40 27.84 6.28
N VAL A 17 37.11 27.82 6.61
CA VAL A 17 36.55 26.96 7.67
C VAL A 17 36.76 25.51 7.23
N GLN A 18 37.74 24.85 7.82
CA GLN A 18 37.91 23.41 7.71
C GLN A 18 36.84 22.74 8.58
N ILE A 19 35.92 22.02 7.94
CA ILE A 19 34.98 21.12 8.61
C ILE A 19 35.77 19.85 8.96
N PRO A 20 35.97 19.49 10.25
CA PRO A 20 36.57 18.21 10.58
C PRO A 20 35.57 17.09 10.27
N ALA A 21 35.91 16.29 9.25
CA ALA A 21 35.31 14.98 9.04
C ALA A 21 35.75 14.04 10.16
N ALA A 22 34.98 14.01 11.26
CA ALA A 22 35.11 12.98 12.28
C ALA A 22 34.40 11.71 11.78
N SER A 23 35.15 10.91 11.03
CA SER A 23 34.90 9.48 10.90
C SER A 23 35.58 8.75 12.06
N THR A 24 34.96 7.65 12.50
CA THR A 24 35.31 6.75 13.61
C THR A 24 34.75 7.20 14.97
N ALA A 25 33.87 6.47 15.67
CA ALA A 25 33.48 5.07 15.59
C ALA A 25 31.97 4.95 15.82
N SER A 26 31.25 4.48 14.79
CA SER A 26 29.99 3.78 15.04
C SER A 26 30.36 2.52 15.81
N THR A 27 30.15 2.54 17.13
CA THR A 27 29.98 1.32 17.91
C THR A 27 28.99 0.48 17.15
N ALA A 28 29.47 -0.61 16.54
CA ALA A 28 28.66 -1.57 15.84
C ALA A 28 27.67 -2.14 16.86
N ARG A 29 26.50 -1.50 16.93
CA ARG A 29 25.33 -2.03 17.61
C ARG A 29 25.13 -3.42 17.01
N PRO A 30 25.14 -4.50 17.82
CA PRO A 30 25.05 -5.84 17.28
C PRO A 30 23.79 -5.91 16.42
N LEU A 31 24.00 -6.12 15.11
CA LEU A 31 22.94 -6.44 14.17
C LEU A 31 22.17 -7.61 14.77
N PRO A 32 20.88 -7.46 15.12
CA PRO A 32 20.11 -8.61 15.56
C PRO A 32 20.14 -9.63 14.42
N LYS A 33 20.54 -10.83 14.80
CA LYS A 33 20.78 -11.96 13.92
C LYS A 33 19.48 -12.33 13.19
N SER A 34 19.69 -12.79 11.96
CA SER A 34 18.75 -13.32 10.99
C SER A 34 18.02 -12.29 10.15
N SER A 35 18.29 -12.38 8.84
CA SER A 35 17.53 -11.88 7.70
C SER A 35 16.12 -12.52 7.65
N HIS A 36 15.43 -12.54 8.79
CA HIS A 36 14.09 -13.07 8.88
C HIS A 36 13.17 -12.07 8.22
N ARG A 37 12.53 -12.51 7.13
CA ARG A 37 11.46 -11.77 6.48
C ARG A 37 10.47 -11.35 7.57
N PRO A 38 10.08 -10.06 7.64
CA PRO A 38 9.15 -9.62 8.65
C PRO A 38 7.82 -10.34 8.42
N PRO A 39 7.09 -10.69 9.49
CA PRO A 39 5.86 -11.48 9.38
C PRO A 39 4.80 -10.81 8.51
N CYS A 40 4.84 -9.48 8.38
CA CYS A 40 3.97 -8.73 7.50
C CYS A 40 4.23 -8.94 6.00
N ALA A 41 5.39 -9.51 5.62
CA ALA A 41 5.68 -9.81 4.23
C ALA A 41 5.19 -11.21 3.80
N ASP A 42 4.91 -12.12 4.74
CA ASP A 42 4.57 -13.52 4.40
C ASP A 42 3.15 -13.72 3.86
N GLY A 43 2.21 -12.83 4.18
CA GLY A 43 0.85 -12.84 3.62
C GLY A 43 0.30 -11.42 3.62
N PRO A 44 0.26 -10.71 2.48
CA PRO A 44 -0.18 -9.31 2.44
C PRO A 44 -1.69 -9.15 2.69
N ASP A 45 -2.50 -10.17 2.38
CA ASP A 45 -3.96 -10.13 2.51
C ASP A 45 -4.43 -9.95 3.96
N ASP A 46 -3.69 -10.50 4.94
CA ASP A 46 -4.01 -10.34 6.37
C ASP A 46 -3.87 -8.90 6.87
N TRP A 47 -3.13 -8.07 6.13
CA TRP A 47 -2.83 -6.67 6.46
C TRP A 47 -3.68 -5.70 5.66
N ASP A 48 -4.45 -6.18 4.69
CA ASP A 48 -5.29 -5.40 3.79
C ASP A 48 -6.70 -5.22 4.38
N LEU A 49 -7.21 -3.98 4.43
CA LEU A 49 -8.54 -3.68 4.98
C LEU A 49 -9.69 -3.92 3.99
N ASP A 50 -9.41 -4.12 2.71
CA ASP A 50 -10.42 -4.43 1.70
C ASP A 50 -10.69 -5.94 1.62
N VAL A 51 -9.70 -6.78 1.94
CA VAL A 51 -9.79 -8.26 1.82
C VAL A 51 -9.92 -8.97 3.18
N GLY A 52 -9.31 -8.43 4.23
CA GLY A 52 -9.25 -9.09 5.52
C GLY A 52 -10.58 -9.13 6.31
N THR A 53 -10.54 -9.86 7.42
CA THR A 53 -11.65 -9.98 8.38
C THR A 53 -11.28 -9.30 9.70
N PRO A 54 -12.25 -8.94 10.56
CA PRO A 54 -11.96 -8.38 11.87
C PRO A 54 -10.96 -9.21 12.70
N GLU A 55 -11.07 -10.53 12.63
CA GLU A 55 -10.20 -11.47 13.34
C GLU A 55 -8.77 -11.46 12.78
N SER A 56 -8.62 -11.47 11.44
CA SER A 56 -7.30 -11.41 10.80
C SER A 56 -6.62 -10.08 11.05
N TRP A 57 -7.36 -8.97 11.01
CA TRP A 57 -6.82 -7.64 11.32
C TRP A 57 -6.33 -7.52 12.76
N GLN A 58 -7.07 -8.04 13.75
CA GLN A 58 -6.60 -8.08 15.13
C GLN A 58 -5.35 -8.94 15.30
N SER A 59 -5.26 -10.04 14.56
CA SER A 59 -4.07 -10.89 14.54
C SER A 59 -2.87 -10.14 13.93
N ALA A 60 -3.08 -9.44 12.81
CA ALA A 60 -2.07 -8.63 12.14
C ALA A 60 -1.55 -7.51 13.05
N VAL A 61 -2.43 -6.76 13.73
CA VAL A 61 -2.03 -5.72 14.70
C VAL A 61 -1.16 -6.30 15.81
N ARG A 62 -1.58 -7.41 16.44
CA ARG A 62 -0.80 -8.10 17.49
C ARG A 62 0.56 -8.58 16.99
N THR A 63 0.58 -9.14 15.78
CA THR A 63 1.80 -9.58 15.11
C THR A 63 2.74 -8.41 14.82
N CYS A 64 2.19 -7.26 14.45
CA CYS A 64 2.95 -6.04 14.19
C CYS A 64 3.64 -5.53 15.45
N HIS A 65 2.93 -5.48 16.58
CA HIS A 65 3.51 -5.06 17.86
C HIS A 65 4.62 -6.00 18.36
N SER A 66 4.60 -7.26 17.94
CA SER A 66 5.64 -8.23 18.27
C SER A 66 6.84 -8.17 17.30
N CYS A 67 6.75 -7.37 16.23
CA CYS A 67 7.79 -7.27 15.22
C CYS A 67 8.97 -6.41 15.72
N PRO A 68 10.22 -6.87 15.59
CA PRO A 68 11.40 -6.09 15.99
C PRO A 68 11.62 -4.81 15.17
N LEU A 69 10.91 -4.65 14.05
CA LEU A 69 10.97 -3.47 13.19
C LEU A 69 9.87 -2.44 13.48
N PHE A 70 9.04 -2.66 14.51
CA PHE A 70 7.88 -1.83 14.82
C PHE A 70 8.20 -0.33 14.87
N ASP A 71 9.23 0.07 15.62
CA ASP A 71 9.62 1.48 15.76
C ASP A 71 10.11 2.11 14.44
N ASN A 72 10.76 1.33 13.59
CA ASN A 72 11.20 1.83 12.28
C ASN A 72 10.00 2.01 11.35
N CYS A 73 9.06 1.06 11.38
CA CYS A 73 7.83 1.13 10.59
C CYS A 73 6.96 2.30 11.02
N SER A 74 6.87 2.62 12.31
CA SER A 74 6.08 3.74 12.82
C SER A 74 6.68 5.09 12.41
N GLN A 75 8.00 5.25 12.49
CA GLN A 75 8.69 6.45 12.01
C GLN A 75 8.53 6.63 10.50
N LEU A 76 8.64 5.55 9.73
CA LEU A 76 8.44 5.58 8.29
C LEU A 76 7.01 5.99 7.94
N ALA A 77 6.01 5.44 8.63
CA ALA A 77 4.60 5.82 8.46
C ALA A 77 4.40 7.32 8.71
N GLN A 78 4.97 7.85 9.79
CA GLN A 78 4.87 9.26 10.11
C GLN A 78 5.51 10.13 9.02
N SER A 79 6.68 9.72 8.51
CA SER A 79 7.36 10.44 7.43
C SER A 79 6.55 10.47 6.12
N LEU A 80 5.84 9.38 5.83
CA LEU A 80 4.96 9.25 4.66
C LEU A 80 3.72 10.13 4.82
N ILE A 81 3.08 10.09 5.99
CA ILE A 81 1.91 10.94 6.32
C ILE A 81 2.26 12.42 6.18
N THR A 82 3.42 12.85 6.69
CA THR A 82 3.87 14.25 6.57
C THR A 82 4.08 14.67 5.11
N ARG A 83 4.43 13.74 4.21
CA ARG A 83 4.60 14.01 2.77
C ARG A 83 3.29 13.94 1.98
N GLY A 84 2.23 13.41 2.58
CA GLY A 84 0.95 13.15 1.90
C GLY A 84 0.85 11.77 1.24
N ASP A 85 1.87 10.93 1.38
CA ASP A 85 1.96 9.56 0.84
C ASP A 85 1.73 8.51 1.93
N GLY A 86 0.87 8.81 2.91
CA GLY A 86 0.58 7.92 4.03
C GLY A 86 -0.01 6.57 3.59
N PRO A 87 0.11 5.51 4.41
CA PRO A 87 -0.50 4.21 4.13
C PRO A 87 -2.03 4.33 4.01
N ARG A 88 -2.63 3.58 3.07
CA ARG A 88 -4.08 3.61 2.78
C ARG A 88 -4.59 2.18 2.61
N ALA A 89 -5.80 1.92 3.09
CA ALA A 89 -6.50 0.63 3.02
C ALA A 89 -5.69 -0.55 3.60
N MET A 90 -4.84 -0.31 4.60
CA MET A 90 -4.00 -1.35 5.18
C MET A 90 -3.64 -1.10 6.64
N ILE A 91 -3.13 -2.14 7.29
CA ILE A 91 -2.54 -2.09 8.62
C ILE A 91 -1.03 -1.86 8.47
N TRP A 92 -0.54 -0.78 9.07
CA TRP A 92 0.87 -0.41 9.07
C TRP A 92 1.31 0.01 10.47
N ALA A 93 2.43 -0.55 10.94
CA ALA A 93 2.97 -0.30 12.29
C ALA A 93 1.92 -0.44 13.41
N GLY A 94 1.07 -1.48 13.32
CA GLY A 94 0.00 -1.76 14.29
C GLY A 94 -1.21 -0.84 14.20
N VAL A 95 -1.23 0.09 13.25
CA VAL A 95 -2.33 1.05 13.04
C VAL A 95 -3.04 0.73 11.74
N ALA A 96 -4.37 0.68 11.78
CA ALA A 96 -5.18 0.47 10.60
C ALA A 96 -5.55 1.80 9.94
N TYR A 97 -5.37 1.89 8.63
CA TYR A 97 -5.67 3.08 7.83
C TYR A 97 -6.75 2.78 6.79
N ASP A 98 -7.82 3.58 6.78
CA ASP A 98 -8.88 3.49 5.78
C ASP A 98 -8.35 3.83 4.37
N SER A 99 -9.20 3.67 3.35
CA SER A 99 -8.85 4.04 1.97
C SER A 99 -8.56 5.53 1.79
N ALA A 100 -8.91 6.41 2.74
CA ALA A 100 -8.54 7.82 2.74
C ALA A 100 -7.21 8.10 3.49
N GLY A 101 -6.59 7.09 4.12
CA GLY A 101 -5.39 7.24 4.94
C GLY A 101 -5.67 7.74 6.36
N ARG A 102 -6.92 7.65 6.83
CA ARG A 102 -7.33 7.99 8.20
C ARG A 102 -7.24 6.78 9.09
N VAL A 103 -6.88 7.01 10.35
CA VAL A 103 -6.80 5.94 11.36
C VAL A 103 -8.19 5.40 11.66
N VAL A 104 -8.32 4.07 11.64
CA VAL A 104 -9.54 3.36 12.00
C VAL A 104 -9.49 3.05 13.51
N GLU A 105 -10.23 3.83 14.31
CA GLU A 105 -10.24 3.66 15.77
C GLU A 105 -10.93 2.37 16.23
N ASN A 106 -11.93 1.90 15.48
CA ASN A 106 -12.69 0.70 15.83
C ASN A 106 -12.62 -0.32 14.69
N LEU A 107 -11.59 -1.17 14.76
CA LEU A 107 -11.28 -2.16 13.73
C LEU A 107 -12.35 -3.27 13.64
N GLU A 108 -12.99 -3.61 14.76
CA GLU A 108 -14.06 -4.61 14.83
C GLU A 108 -15.34 -4.17 14.11
N ARG A 109 -15.66 -2.87 14.22
CA ARG A 109 -16.83 -2.27 13.58
C ARG A 109 -16.55 -1.79 12.17
N HIS A 110 -15.28 -1.78 11.76
CA HIS A 110 -14.91 -1.48 10.39
C HIS A 110 -15.50 -2.56 9.49
N ARG A 111 -16.65 -2.26 8.90
CA ARG A 111 -17.18 -3.12 7.84
C ARG A 111 -16.22 -2.93 6.67
N ALA A 112 -15.39 -3.93 6.41
CA ALA A 112 -15.14 -4.32 5.03
C ALA A 112 -16.53 -4.68 4.49
N THR A 113 -17.30 -3.68 4.04
CA THR A 113 -18.45 -4.00 3.21
C THR A 113 -17.86 -4.83 2.10
N PRO A 114 -18.21 -6.12 1.97
CA PRO A 114 -17.75 -6.89 0.83
C PRO A 114 -18.10 -6.01 -0.36
N ILE A 115 -17.10 -5.61 -1.16
CA ILE A 115 -17.37 -4.99 -2.45
C ILE A 115 -18.39 -5.92 -3.06
N ASP A 116 -19.63 -5.45 -3.17
CA ASP A 116 -20.75 -6.32 -3.48
C ASP A 116 -20.56 -6.74 -4.95
N HIS A 117 -19.81 -7.83 -5.16
CA HIS A 117 -19.59 -8.46 -6.47
C HIS A 117 -20.94 -8.99 -7.01
N LYS A 118 -22.00 -8.93 -6.21
CA LYS A 118 -23.38 -9.24 -6.53
C LYS A 118 -24.18 -8.01 -6.97
N ARG A 119 -23.61 -6.79 -7.03
CA ARG A 119 -24.22 -5.72 -7.84
C ARG A 119 -24.11 -6.13 -9.31
N PRO A 120 -25.22 -6.52 -9.97
CA PRO A 120 -25.17 -6.78 -11.40
C PRO A 120 -24.79 -5.45 -12.06
N LEU A 121 -23.79 -5.47 -12.94
CA LEU A 121 -23.45 -4.34 -13.80
C LEU A 121 -24.74 -3.84 -14.48
N ARG A 122 -25.31 -2.75 -13.95
CA ARG A 122 -26.43 -2.08 -14.62
C ARG A 122 -25.81 -1.26 -15.74
N ILE A 123 -25.92 -1.77 -16.97
CA ILE A 123 -25.65 -0.96 -18.16
C ILE A 123 -26.69 0.17 -18.15
N ILE A 124 -26.31 1.36 -17.68
CA ILE A 124 -27.16 2.54 -17.77
C ILE A 124 -27.14 2.98 -19.23
N ARG A 125 -28.20 2.65 -19.98
CA ARG A 125 -28.45 3.25 -21.29
C ARG A 125 -28.98 4.66 -21.08
N THR A 126 -28.10 5.67 -21.08
CA THR A 126 -28.47 7.09 -21.05
C THR A 126 -28.92 7.63 -22.41
N GLY A 127 -28.92 6.81 -23.45
CA GLY A 127 -29.41 7.18 -24.78
C GLY A 127 -30.93 7.01 -24.92
N PRO A 128 -31.56 7.70 -25.90
CA PRO A 128 -32.97 7.52 -26.20
C PRO A 128 -33.29 6.04 -26.48
N ARG A 129 -34.43 5.56 -25.99
CA ARG A 129 -34.93 4.20 -26.23
C ARG A 129 -34.91 3.94 -27.74
N PRO A 130 -34.22 2.90 -28.25
CA PRO A 130 -34.33 2.52 -29.65
C PRO A 130 -35.80 2.22 -29.93
N VAL A 131 -36.43 3.08 -30.72
CA VAL A 131 -37.76 2.83 -31.25
C VAL A 131 -37.61 1.64 -32.19
N CYS A 132 -38.47 0.63 -32.04
CA CYS A 132 -38.52 -0.49 -32.95
C CYS A 132 -38.96 0.04 -34.31
N VAL A 133 -37.99 0.41 -35.16
CA VAL A 133 -38.22 0.75 -36.55
C VAL A 133 -37.75 -0.45 -37.34
N GLU A 134 -38.74 -1.17 -37.86
CA GLU A 134 -38.65 -2.19 -38.91
C GLU A 134 -38.24 -3.62 -38.47
N PRO A 135 -39.02 -4.65 -38.87
CA PRO A 135 -38.62 -6.04 -38.68
C PRO A 135 -37.37 -6.34 -39.52
N SER A 136 -36.29 -6.68 -38.83
CA SER A 136 -35.03 -7.10 -39.43
C SER A 136 -35.25 -8.28 -40.39
N PRO A 137 -34.62 -8.31 -41.58
CA PRO A 137 -34.69 -9.45 -42.49
C PRO A 137 -34.16 -10.73 -41.82
N PRO A 138 -34.63 -11.91 -42.23
CA PRO A 138 -34.29 -13.18 -41.61
C PRO A 138 -32.77 -13.38 -41.63
N THR A 139 -32.16 -13.29 -40.45
CA THR A 139 -30.73 -13.52 -40.27
C THR A 139 -30.45 -15.03 -40.38
N PRO A 140 -29.35 -15.43 -41.04
CA PRO A 140 -29.00 -16.84 -41.15
C PRO A 140 -28.71 -17.39 -39.75
N HIS A 141 -29.46 -18.44 -39.38
CA HIS A 141 -29.32 -19.13 -38.10
C HIS A 141 -27.95 -19.83 -38.05
N ARG A 142 -26.97 -19.19 -37.39
CA ARG A 142 -25.72 -19.86 -37.05
C ARG A 142 -25.99 -20.83 -35.90
N HIS A 143 -26.10 -22.11 -36.24
CA HIS A 143 -26.25 -23.19 -35.27
C HIS A 143 -24.94 -23.33 -34.49
N ILE A 144 -24.92 -22.84 -33.24
CA ILE A 144 -23.78 -23.05 -32.34
C ILE A 144 -23.87 -24.50 -31.87
N VAL A 145 -23.04 -25.37 -32.45
CA VAL A 145 -22.88 -26.74 -31.99
C VAL A 145 -22.08 -26.71 -30.70
N LEU A 146 -22.76 -26.84 -29.56
CA LEU A 146 -22.10 -27.09 -28.28
C LEU A 146 -21.40 -28.45 -28.36
N GLY A 147 -20.06 -28.41 -28.35
CA GLY A 147 -19.22 -29.60 -28.37
C GLY A 147 -19.64 -30.58 -27.27
N ARG A 148 -19.89 -31.83 -27.67
CA ARG A 148 -20.21 -32.93 -26.77
C ARG A 148 -19.09 -33.10 -25.75
N ARG A 149 -19.44 -33.27 -24.46
CA ARG A 149 -18.50 -33.74 -23.42
C ARG A 149 -17.85 -35.04 -23.90
N ARG A 150 -16.52 -35.07 -24.00
CA ARG A 150 -15.77 -36.32 -23.94
C ARG A 150 -15.92 -36.85 -22.51
N VAL A 151 -16.68 -37.93 -22.35
CA VAL A 151 -16.61 -38.74 -21.13
C VAL A 151 -15.30 -39.52 -21.23
N VAL A 152 -14.33 -39.14 -20.41
CA VAL A 152 -13.10 -39.90 -20.15
C VAL A 152 -13.40 -40.86 -19.00
N GLY A 153 -13.47 -42.16 -19.34
CA GLY A 153 -12.99 -43.34 -18.60
C GLY A 153 -13.48 -43.67 -17.18
N ALA A 154 -13.97 -44.91 -17.01
CA ALA A 154 -13.66 -45.89 -15.92
C ALA A 154 -14.65 -47.08 -16.05
N VAL A 155 -14.24 -48.27 -16.52
CA VAL A 155 -13.65 -49.43 -15.79
C VAL A 155 -14.59 -50.11 -14.77
N GLY A 156 -14.82 -51.42 -14.97
CA GLY A 156 -15.35 -52.43 -14.02
C GLY A 156 -16.82 -52.81 -14.28
N GLY A 157 -17.26 -54.07 -14.38
CA GLY A 157 -16.67 -55.36 -14.02
C GLY A 157 -17.69 -56.19 -13.24
N HIS A 158 -18.48 -57.04 -13.92
CA HIS A 158 -18.89 -58.40 -13.52
C HIS A 158 -19.72 -59.04 -14.64
#